data_AF-A0A961SVM4-F1
#
_entry.id   AF-A0A961SVM4-F1
#
_cell.length_a   1.000
_cell.length_b   1.000
_cell.length_c   1.000
_cell.angle_alpha   90.00
_cell.angle_beta   90.00
_cell.angle_gamma   90.00
#
_symmetry.space_group_name_H-M   'P 1'
#
loop_
_entity.id
_entity.type
_entity.pdbx_description
1 polymer ?
#
loop_
_entity_poly.entity_id
_entity_poly.type
_entity_poly.pdbx_seq_one_letter_code
_entity_poly.pdbx_strand_id
1 'polypeptide(L)'
;MEPRLSRYIWTYTRKQQLFILFVVALSMIPYFMSFDLPKQIVNGPIQGKGFDDPAATQTFMAISFDLPWIGTVHLFDGFQLDRLSMLYALSGVFLLLVVINGLFKLYINTYKGRLGERLLRRIRFELVDRVLRFPPGQFKRMKGAEVASMVKDEVEPLGGFTGEAFVSPALLGGQALTALFFIFVQNFWLGLIAAFMVGIQGFIIPRMRRRLLVLGRERQLTARELSGRISEIFDGISTIRGYDTTNYERADVASRLGRIFRIRYDLYQWKFLVKFINNFLASVTPFLFYIVGGYLALNGQLDIGQLVAVI
;
A
#
# COMPACT_ATOMS: atom_id res chain seq x y z
N MET A 1 -9.36 27.45 10.04
CA MET A 1 -9.04 26.10 9.55
C MET A 1 -8.06 25.47 10.52
N GLU A 2 -8.27 24.22 10.93
CA GLU A 2 -7.29 23.53 11.78
C GLU A 2 -5.92 23.46 11.06
N PRO A 3 -4.79 23.69 11.75
CA PRO A 3 -3.48 23.76 11.12
C PRO A 3 -2.94 22.39 10.66
N ARG A 4 -3.56 21.27 11.07
CA ARG A 4 -3.15 19.91 10.72
C ARG A 4 -4.24 19.22 9.90
N LEU A 5 -3.96 18.98 8.62
CA LEU A 5 -4.84 18.25 7.70
C LEU A 5 -5.30 16.89 8.26
N SER A 6 -4.41 16.16 8.94
CA SER A 6 -4.73 14.86 9.55
C SER A 6 -5.79 14.94 10.65
N ARG A 7 -5.78 16.03 11.44
CA ARG A 7 -6.78 16.26 12.49
C ARG A 7 -8.13 16.62 11.88
N TYR A 8 -8.13 17.46 10.84
CA TYR A 8 -9.34 17.79 10.10
C TYR A 8 -9.98 16.53 9.49
N ILE A 9 -9.17 15.70 8.81
CA ILE A 9 -9.62 14.41 8.27
C ILE A 9 -10.27 13.57 9.37
N TRP A 10 -9.58 13.36 10.49
CA TRP A 10 -10.07 12.52 11.59
C TRP A 10 -11.39 13.05 12.17
N THR A 11 -11.47 14.34 12.47
CA THR A 11 -12.66 14.97 13.08
C THR A 11 -13.92 14.74 12.24
N TYR A 12 -13.83 14.88 10.90
CA TYR A 12 -14.97 14.75 10.01
C TYR A 12 -15.22 13.32 9.50
N THR A 13 -14.28 12.39 9.66
CA THR A 13 -14.40 11.02 9.11
C THR A 13 -14.25 9.88 10.12
N ARG A 14 -13.97 10.16 11.40
CA ARG A 14 -13.70 9.15 12.45
C ARG A 14 -14.62 7.94 12.46
N LYS A 15 -15.94 8.13 12.36
CA LYS A 15 -16.92 7.02 12.40
C LYS A 15 -16.73 6.06 11.22
N GLN A 16 -16.48 6.63 10.04
CA GLN A 16 -16.27 5.87 8.80
C GLN A 16 -14.89 5.21 8.79
N GLN A 17 -13.88 5.89 9.33
CA GLN A 17 -12.53 5.35 9.49
C GLN A 17 -12.48 4.19 10.49
N LEU A 18 -13.14 4.30 11.65
CA LEU A 18 -13.21 3.20 12.62
C LEU A 18 -13.95 1.99 12.04
N PHE A 19 -15.03 2.21 11.30
CA PHE A 19 -15.76 1.13 10.64
C PHE A 19 -14.90 0.40 9.60
N ILE A 20 -14.19 1.12 8.72
CA ILE A 20 -13.32 0.46 7.74
C ILE A 20 -12.11 -0.22 8.41
N LEU A 21 -11.56 0.33 9.49
CA LEU A 21 -10.49 -0.32 10.26
C LEU A 21 -10.97 -1.63 10.89
N PHE A 22 -12.22 -1.67 11.38
CA PHE A 22 -12.84 -2.90 11.84
C PHE A 22 -12.97 -3.93 10.70
N VAL A 23 -13.43 -3.51 9.52
CA VAL A 23 -13.51 -4.39 8.34
C VAL A 23 -12.12 -4.88 7.90
N VAL A 24 -11.08 -4.03 7.99
CA VAL A 24 -9.69 -4.42 7.76
C VAL A 24 -9.26 -5.49 8.75
N ALA A 25 -9.53 -5.32 10.05
CA ALA A 25 -9.21 -6.32 11.05
C ALA A 25 -9.94 -7.65 10.80
N LEU A 26 -11.23 -7.59 10.45
CA LEU A 26 -12.02 -8.77 10.08
C LEU A 26 -11.43 -9.49 8.85
N SER A 27 -10.94 -8.74 7.86
CA SER A 27 -10.31 -9.31 6.66
C SER A 27 -8.99 -10.03 6.94
N MET A 28 -8.34 -9.77 8.08
CA MET A 28 -7.09 -10.46 8.44
C MET A 28 -7.31 -11.94 8.80
N ILE A 29 -8.51 -12.31 9.25
CA ILE A 29 -8.83 -13.69 9.63
C ILE A 29 -8.79 -14.63 8.42
N PRO A 30 -9.60 -14.42 7.35
CA PRO A 30 -9.53 -15.27 6.17
C PRO A 30 -8.18 -15.14 5.45
N TYR A 31 -7.48 -14.02 5.60
CA TYR A 31 -6.12 -13.86 5.09
C TYR A 31 -5.14 -14.79 5.79
N PHE A 32 -5.14 -14.81 7.13
CA PHE A 32 -4.28 -15.71 7.92
C PHE A 32 -4.61 -17.18 7.66
N MET A 33 -5.89 -17.55 7.61
CA MET A 33 -6.31 -18.93 7.30
C MET A 33 -5.83 -19.40 5.93
N SER A 34 -5.72 -18.48 4.96
CA SER A 34 -5.27 -18.83 3.61
C SER A 34 -3.79 -19.24 3.53
N PHE A 35 -2.96 -18.87 4.51
CA PHE A 35 -1.53 -19.19 4.50
C PHE A 35 -1.20 -20.65 4.81
N ASP A 36 -2.02 -21.32 5.61
CA ASP A 36 -1.77 -22.71 5.98
C ASP A 36 -2.22 -23.69 4.88
N LEU A 37 -3.14 -23.28 4.01
CA LEU A 37 -3.70 -24.13 2.97
C LEU A 37 -2.66 -24.62 1.94
N PRO A 38 -1.76 -23.78 1.38
CA PRO A 38 -0.68 -24.26 0.52
C PRO A 38 0.18 -25.34 1.19
N LYS A 39 0.51 -25.17 2.48
CA LYS A 39 1.27 -26.16 3.25
C LYS A 39 0.49 -27.47 3.36
N GLN A 40 -0.79 -27.42 3.73
CA GLN A 40 -1.64 -28.61 3.84
C GLN A 40 -1.78 -29.34 2.50
N ILE A 41 -1.95 -28.60 1.40
CA ILE A 41 -2.05 -29.15 0.05
C ILE A 41 -0.74 -29.84 -0.37
N VAL A 42 0.41 -29.22 -0.10
CA VAL A 42 1.73 -29.77 -0.46
C VAL A 42 2.07 -30.99 0.40
N ASN A 43 1.96 -30.87 1.72
CA ASN A 43 2.38 -31.93 2.63
C ASN A 43 1.43 -33.14 2.61
N GLY A 44 0.12 -32.91 2.51
CA GLY A 44 -0.89 -33.98 2.50
C GLY A 44 -1.00 -34.65 1.13
N PRO A 45 -1.92 -34.22 0.27
CA PRO A 45 -2.23 -34.94 -0.97
C PRO A 45 -1.07 -34.97 -1.99
N ILE A 46 -0.20 -33.97 -2.05
CA ILE A 46 0.89 -33.95 -3.04
C ILE A 46 2.04 -34.87 -2.61
N GLN A 47 2.59 -34.70 -1.40
CA GLN A 47 3.68 -35.55 -0.90
C GLN A 47 3.22 -36.92 -0.41
N GLY A 48 1.92 -37.11 -0.18
CA GLY A 48 1.35 -38.38 0.28
C GLY A 48 1.54 -38.65 1.77
N LYS A 49 1.99 -37.67 2.57
CA LYS A 49 2.18 -37.87 4.01
C LYS A 49 0.82 -38.11 4.68
N GLY A 50 0.67 -39.30 5.28
CA GLY A 50 -0.57 -39.79 5.89
C GLY A 50 -1.58 -40.35 4.88
N PHE A 51 -1.14 -40.66 3.66
CA PHE A 51 -1.83 -41.50 2.67
C PHE A 51 -0.94 -42.71 2.33
N ASP A 52 -0.42 -43.39 3.36
CA ASP A 52 0.58 -44.46 3.21
C ASP A 52 -0.02 -45.77 2.64
N ASP A 53 -1.35 -45.94 2.75
CA ASP A 53 -2.10 -47.05 2.17
C ASP A 53 -3.03 -46.58 1.03
N PRO A 54 -3.30 -47.41 -0.01
CA PRO A 54 -4.23 -47.08 -1.10
C PRO A 54 -5.69 -46.82 -0.66
N ALA A 55 -6.03 -47.19 0.58
CA ALA A 55 -7.33 -46.95 1.21
C ALA A 55 -7.26 -45.97 2.39
N ALA A 56 -6.10 -45.33 2.62
CA ALA A 56 -5.95 -44.36 3.70
C ALA A 56 -6.79 -43.11 3.39
N THR A 57 -7.68 -42.77 4.32
CA THR A 57 -8.48 -41.55 4.25
C THR A 57 -7.97 -40.56 5.30
N GLN A 58 -7.96 -39.28 4.94
CA GLN A 58 -7.70 -38.22 5.92
C GLN A 58 -8.97 -37.43 6.21
N THR A 59 -9.07 -36.98 7.46
CA THR A 59 -10.22 -36.20 7.91
C THR A 59 -10.11 -34.76 7.43
N PHE A 60 -10.99 -34.39 6.52
CA PHE A 60 -11.15 -33.03 6.01
C PHE A 60 -12.07 -32.19 6.92
N MET A 61 -11.67 -30.94 7.19
CA MET A 61 -12.37 -30.01 8.11
C MET A 61 -12.59 -30.54 9.54
N ALA A 62 -11.63 -31.29 10.09
CA ALA A 62 -11.62 -31.57 11.53
C ALA A 62 -11.37 -30.25 12.30
N ILE A 63 -12.44 -29.62 12.79
CA ILE A 63 -12.31 -28.50 13.73
C ILE A 63 -12.07 -29.14 15.10
N SER A 64 -10.79 -29.42 15.37
CA SER A 64 -10.33 -29.87 16.67
C SER A 64 -9.49 -28.77 17.29
N PHE A 65 -9.93 -28.27 18.45
CA PHE A 65 -9.13 -27.33 19.22
C PHE A 65 -8.38 -28.11 20.29
N ASP A 66 -7.06 -28.13 20.20
CA ASP A 66 -6.22 -28.70 21.24
C ASP A 66 -5.88 -27.57 22.24
N LEU A 67 -6.72 -27.40 23.27
CA LEU A 67 -6.51 -26.40 24.31
C LEU A 67 -5.61 -26.96 25.41
N PRO A 68 -4.56 -26.23 25.86
CA PRO A 68 -3.52 -26.80 26.70
C PRO A 68 -3.98 -27.39 28.04
N TRP A 69 -5.19 -27.08 28.53
CA TRP A 69 -5.70 -27.54 29.84
C TRP A 69 -7.08 -28.23 29.81
N ILE A 70 -7.72 -28.41 28.64
CA ILE A 70 -9.10 -28.95 28.53
C ILE A 70 -9.19 -30.22 27.66
N GLY A 71 -8.11 -30.58 26.94
CA GLY A 71 -8.12 -31.69 25.98
C GLY A 71 -8.70 -31.30 24.62
N THR A 72 -8.68 -32.24 23.67
CA THR A 72 -9.13 -32.04 22.28
C THR A 72 -10.65 -31.93 22.20
N VAL A 73 -11.17 -30.72 21.97
CA VAL A 73 -12.60 -30.52 21.70
C VAL A 73 -12.84 -30.70 20.20
N HIS A 74 -13.43 -31.84 19.82
CA HIS A 74 -13.86 -32.13 18.46
C HIS A 74 -15.22 -31.46 18.20
N LEU A 75 -15.22 -30.30 17.54
CA LEU A 75 -16.44 -29.58 17.17
C LEU A 75 -17.07 -30.12 15.87
N PHE A 76 -16.28 -30.78 15.03
CA PHE A 76 -16.73 -31.42 13.81
C PHE A 76 -15.79 -32.58 13.47
N ASP A 77 -16.32 -33.80 13.37
CA ASP A 77 -15.53 -35.02 13.10
C ASP A 77 -14.98 -35.10 11.67
N GLY A 78 -15.36 -34.15 10.81
CA GLY A 78 -14.87 -34.01 9.45
C GLY A 78 -15.34 -35.11 8.50
N PHE A 79 -14.94 -35.01 7.23
CA PHE A 79 -15.22 -36.03 6.21
C PHE A 79 -13.95 -36.80 5.90
N GLN A 80 -14.00 -38.12 5.94
CA GLN A 80 -12.91 -38.94 5.43
C GLN A 80 -12.86 -38.84 3.91
N LEU A 81 -11.79 -38.24 3.39
CA LEU A 81 -11.59 -38.08 1.95
C LEU A 81 -10.39 -38.91 1.50
N ASP A 82 -10.55 -39.53 0.33
CA ASP A 82 -9.44 -40.09 -0.45
C ASP A 82 -8.49 -38.98 -0.91
N ARG A 83 -7.26 -39.33 -1.27
CA ARG A 83 -6.18 -38.41 -1.64
C ARG A 83 -6.58 -37.40 -2.72
N LEU A 84 -7.27 -37.85 -3.78
CA LEU A 84 -7.73 -36.96 -4.85
C LEU A 84 -8.87 -36.05 -4.38
N SER A 85 -9.81 -36.59 -3.60
CA SER A 85 -10.91 -35.82 -3.04
C SER A 85 -10.42 -34.76 -2.03
N MET A 86 -9.42 -35.08 -1.21
CA MET A 86 -8.78 -34.16 -0.28
C MET A 86 -8.07 -33.01 -1.02
N LEU A 87 -7.39 -33.31 -2.12
CA LEU A 87 -6.76 -32.30 -2.97
C LEU A 87 -7.80 -31.31 -3.52
N TYR A 88 -8.90 -31.80 -4.09
CA TYR A 88 -9.96 -30.94 -4.61
C TYR A 88 -10.65 -30.15 -3.51
N ALA A 89 -10.89 -30.76 -2.34
CA ALA A 89 -11.53 -30.10 -1.22
C ALA A 89 -10.66 -28.96 -0.65
N LEU A 90 -9.37 -29.20 -0.39
CA LEU A 90 -8.43 -28.16 0.07
C LEU A 90 -8.24 -27.05 -0.97
N SER A 91 -8.13 -27.42 -2.26
CA SER A 91 -8.02 -26.45 -3.36
C SER A 91 -9.29 -25.61 -3.49
N GLY A 92 -10.46 -26.21 -3.28
CA GLY A 92 -11.76 -25.53 -3.27
C GLY A 92 -11.88 -24.53 -2.12
N VAL A 93 -11.46 -24.92 -0.90
CA VAL A 93 -11.43 -24.02 0.26
C VAL A 93 -10.42 -22.88 0.04
N PHE A 94 -9.26 -23.17 -0.53
CA PHE A 94 -8.27 -22.16 -0.89
C PHE A 94 -8.86 -21.14 -1.87
N LEU A 95 -9.50 -21.61 -2.95
CA LEU A 95 -10.18 -20.73 -3.90
C LEU A 95 -11.28 -19.90 -3.23
N LEU A 96 -12.09 -20.50 -2.36
CA LEU A 96 -13.14 -19.81 -1.62
C LEU A 96 -12.56 -18.71 -0.72
N LEU A 97 -11.49 -18.98 0.02
CA LEU A 97 -10.81 -17.97 0.84
C LEU A 97 -10.18 -16.87 -0.02
N VAL A 98 -9.60 -17.20 -1.18
CA VAL A 98 -9.09 -16.20 -2.13
C VAL A 98 -10.21 -15.28 -2.62
N VAL A 99 -11.39 -15.83 -2.94
CA VAL A 99 -12.57 -15.03 -3.33
C VAL A 99 -13.03 -14.15 -2.17
N ILE A 100 -13.15 -14.68 -0.95
CA ILE A 100 -13.52 -13.90 0.24
C ILE A 100 -12.55 -12.75 0.49
N ASN A 101 -11.24 -13.02 0.47
CA ASN A 101 -10.20 -11.99 0.60
C ASN A 101 -10.28 -10.95 -0.53
N GLY A 102 -10.57 -11.39 -1.76
CA GLY A 102 -10.82 -10.52 -2.91
C GLY A 102 -12.01 -9.60 -2.71
N LEU A 103 -13.13 -10.12 -2.17
CA LEU A 103 -14.33 -9.33 -1.85
C LEU A 103 -14.06 -8.31 -0.74
N PHE A 104 -13.35 -8.69 0.33
CA PHE A 104 -12.91 -7.75 1.36
C PHE A 104 -12.04 -6.65 0.77
N LYS A 105 -11.06 -7.01 -0.07
CA LYS A 105 -10.16 -6.04 -0.73
C LYS A 105 -10.94 -5.10 -1.65
N LEU A 106 -11.91 -5.60 -2.41
CA LEU A 106 -12.79 -4.80 -3.25
C LEU A 106 -13.61 -3.82 -2.41
N TYR A 107 -14.22 -4.30 -1.33
CA TYR A 107 -15.04 -3.50 -0.43
C TYR A 107 -14.22 -2.41 0.26
N ILE A 108 -13.08 -2.75 0.86
CA ILE A 108 -12.18 -1.82 1.56
C ILE A 108 -11.68 -0.73 0.59
N ASN A 109 -11.21 -1.10 -0.61
CA ASN A 109 -10.71 -0.13 -1.58
C ASN A 109 -11.83 0.78 -2.13
N THR A 110 -13.02 0.24 -2.37
CA THR A 110 -14.18 1.04 -2.81
C THR A 110 -14.64 2.00 -1.72
N TYR A 111 -14.73 1.54 -0.47
CA TYR A 111 -15.12 2.37 0.66
C TYR A 111 -14.10 3.47 0.93
N LYS A 112 -12.80 3.13 0.85
CA LYS A 112 -11.69 4.10 0.90
C LYS A 112 -11.86 5.20 -0.15
N GLY A 113 -12.18 4.87 -1.40
CA GLY A 113 -12.44 5.86 -2.45
C GLY A 113 -13.64 6.75 -2.15
N ARG A 114 -14.77 6.16 -1.73
CA ARG A 114 -15.97 6.92 -1.33
C ARG A 114 -15.70 7.87 -0.16
N LEU A 115 -14.87 7.47 0.80
CA LEU A 115 -14.47 8.30 1.93
C LEU A 115 -13.69 9.54 1.46
N GLY A 116 -12.73 9.34 0.55
CA GLY A 116 -11.96 10.42 -0.07
C GLY A 116 -12.84 11.43 -0.79
N GLU A 117 -13.76 10.95 -1.63
CA GLU A 117 -14.70 11.81 -2.36
C GLU A 117 -15.65 12.60 -1.45
N ARG A 118 -16.15 12.00 -0.37
CA ARG A 118 -17.00 12.72 0.60
C ARG A 118 -16.26 13.88 1.25
N LEU A 119 -14.99 13.68 1.64
CA LEU A 119 -14.21 14.76 2.23
C LEU A 119 -13.84 15.80 1.16
N LEU A 120 -13.47 15.37 -0.04
CA LEU A 120 -13.16 16.27 -1.15
C LEU A 120 -14.35 17.19 -1.46
N ARG A 121 -15.57 16.63 -1.52
CA ARG A 121 -16.81 17.41 -1.68
C ARG A 121 -16.98 18.45 -0.57
N ARG A 122 -16.68 18.11 0.68
CA ARG A 122 -16.75 19.04 1.82
C ARG A 122 -15.70 20.15 1.71
N ILE A 123 -14.45 19.80 1.43
CA ILE A 123 -13.36 20.78 1.28
C ILE A 123 -13.67 21.76 0.14
N ARG A 124 -14.13 21.25 -1.01
CA ARG A 124 -14.55 22.09 -2.14
C ARG A 124 -15.67 23.05 -1.75
N PHE A 125 -16.68 22.57 -1.03
CA PHE A 125 -17.77 23.42 -0.54
C PHE A 125 -17.27 24.50 0.44
N GLU A 126 -16.43 24.14 1.41
CA GLU A 126 -15.87 25.08 2.39
C GLU A 126 -14.98 26.16 1.73
N LEU A 127 -14.22 25.79 0.68
CA LEU A 127 -13.45 26.75 -0.09
C LEU A 127 -14.34 27.72 -0.85
N VAL A 128 -15.39 27.23 -1.53
CA VAL A 128 -16.32 28.08 -2.26
C VAL A 128 -17.08 29.01 -1.31
N ASP A 129 -17.61 28.48 -0.19
CA ASP A 129 -18.29 29.30 0.84
C ASP A 129 -17.34 30.37 1.41
N ARG A 130 -16.05 30.05 1.61
CA ARG A 130 -15.07 31.03 2.06
C ARG A 130 -14.81 32.12 1.02
N VAL A 131 -14.69 31.75 -0.25
CA VAL A 131 -14.49 32.69 -1.36
C VAL A 131 -15.66 33.67 -1.46
N LEU A 132 -16.90 33.18 -1.30
CA LEU A 132 -18.12 34.01 -1.33
C LEU A 132 -18.22 35.01 -0.17
N ARG A 133 -17.51 34.77 0.94
CA ARG A 133 -17.50 35.63 2.13
C ARG A 133 -16.32 36.61 2.17
N PHE A 134 -15.49 36.68 1.13
CA PHE A 134 -14.34 37.58 1.14
C PHE A 134 -14.75 39.05 1.02
N PRO A 135 -14.09 39.97 1.76
CA PRO A 135 -14.28 41.40 1.57
C PRO A 135 -13.95 41.82 0.12
N PRO A 136 -14.67 42.80 -0.46
CA PRO A 136 -14.51 43.20 -1.86
C PRO A 136 -13.07 43.58 -2.24
N GLY A 137 -12.31 44.17 -1.32
CA GLY A 137 -10.92 44.58 -1.54
C GLY A 137 -9.95 43.40 -1.70
N GLN A 138 -10.23 42.26 -1.06
CA GLN A 138 -9.41 41.05 -1.20
C GLN A 138 -9.82 40.25 -2.43
N PHE A 139 -11.13 40.18 -2.71
CA PHE A 139 -11.67 39.52 -3.89
C PHE A 139 -11.13 40.12 -5.20
N LYS A 140 -11.01 41.45 -5.30
CA LYS A 140 -10.44 42.14 -6.47
C LYS A 140 -8.97 41.81 -6.76
N ARG A 141 -8.22 41.30 -5.77
CA ARG A 141 -6.80 40.94 -5.93
C ARG A 141 -6.60 39.48 -6.33
N MET A 142 -7.65 38.67 -6.29
CA MET A 142 -7.58 37.24 -6.61
C MET A 142 -7.90 37.01 -8.08
N LYS A 143 -7.05 36.26 -8.79
CA LYS A 143 -7.34 35.85 -10.17
C LYS A 143 -8.37 34.71 -10.13
N GLY A 144 -9.47 34.84 -10.87
CA GLY A 144 -10.52 33.79 -10.90
C GLY A 144 -9.99 32.41 -11.33
N ALA A 145 -9.03 32.38 -12.25
CA ALA A 145 -8.35 31.15 -12.68
C ALA A 145 -7.54 30.49 -11.55
N GLU A 146 -6.91 31.29 -10.69
CA GLU A 146 -6.17 30.80 -9.52
C GLU A 146 -7.13 30.12 -8.53
N VAL A 147 -8.25 30.77 -8.20
CA VAL A 147 -9.28 30.19 -7.31
C VAL A 147 -9.88 28.91 -7.90
N ALA A 148 -10.16 28.88 -9.20
CA ALA A 148 -10.66 27.69 -9.88
C ALA A 148 -9.66 26.53 -9.81
N SER A 149 -8.37 26.78 -10.05
CA SER A 149 -7.30 25.78 -9.94
C SER A 149 -7.12 25.28 -8.50
N MET A 150 -7.26 26.15 -7.50
CA MET A 150 -7.20 25.76 -6.09
C MET A 150 -8.33 24.79 -5.72
N VAL A 151 -9.56 25.07 -6.14
CA VAL A 151 -10.75 24.24 -5.84
C VAL A 151 -10.77 22.94 -6.65
N LYS A 152 -10.14 22.92 -7.82
CA LYS A 152 -10.10 21.73 -8.67
C LYS A 152 -8.85 20.89 -8.41
N ASP A 153 -7.68 21.44 -8.71
CA ASP A 153 -6.42 20.71 -8.90
C ASP A 153 -5.63 20.60 -7.59
N GLU A 154 -5.64 21.62 -6.72
CA GLU A 154 -4.84 21.57 -5.48
C GLU A 154 -5.45 20.72 -4.38
N VAL A 155 -6.79 20.65 -4.33
CA VAL A 155 -7.50 19.86 -3.31
C VAL A 155 -7.74 18.42 -3.73
N GLU A 156 -7.67 18.08 -5.01
CA GLU A 156 -7.88 16.71 -5.48
C GLU A 156 -6.94 15.69 -4.81
N PRO A 157 -5.62 15.95 -4.67
CA PRO A 157 -4.72 15.07 -3.91
C PRO A 157 -5.12 14.88 -2.44
N LEU A 158 -5.82 15.86 -1.84
CA LEU A 158 -6.29 15.75 -0.44
C LEU A 158 -7.40 14.69 -0.31
N GLY A 159 -8.27 14.58 -1.32
CA GLY A 159 -9.30 13.54 -1.37
C GLY A 159 -8.69 12.15 -1.41
N GLY A 160 -7.72 11.94 -2.30
CA GLY A 160 -6.94 10.69 -2.37
C GLY A 160 -6.25 10.38 -1.04
N PHE A 161 -5.45 11.32 -0.54
CA PHE A 161 -4.69 11.16 0.70
C PHE A 161 -5.57 10.82 1.90
N THR A 162 -6.78 11.41 2.00
CA THR A 162 -7.73 11.15 3.08
C THR A 162 -8.13 9.68 3.19
N GLY A 163 -8.43 9.05 2.05
CA GLY A 163 -8.74 7.63 2.02
C GLY A 163 -7.51 6.78 2.37
N GLU A 164 -6.33 7.18 1.91
CA GLU A 164 -5.10 6.39 2.08
C GLU A 164 -4.50 6.49 3.48
N ALA A 165 -4.59 7.65 4.13
CA ALA A 165 -3.76 8.01 5.27
C ALA A 165 -3.84 7.04 6.45
N PHE A 166 -5.01 6.44 6.70
CA PHE A 166 -5.22 5.52 7.82
C PHE A 166 -5.47 4.09 7.35
N VAL A 167 -6.23 3.91 6.27
CA VAL A 167 -6.64 2.59 5.78
C VAL A 167 -5.46 1.84 5.18
N SER A 168 -4.62 2.50 4.38
CA SER A 168 -3.50 1.83 3.71
C SER A 168 -2.41 1.36 4.69
N PRO A 169 -1.96 2.17 5.67
CA PRO A 169 -1.05 1.69 6.70
C PRO A 169 -1.63 0.56 7.54
N ALA A 170 -2.92 0.62 7.90
CA ALA A 170 -3.57 -0.44 8.67
C ALA A 170 -3.69 -1.75 7.87
N LEU A 171 -4.09 -1.66 6.60
CA LEU A 171 -4.23 -2.83 5.72
C LEU A 171 -2.87 -3.45 5.39
N LEU A 172 -1.93 -2.68 4.86
CA LEU A 172 -0.62 -3.19 4.44
C LEU A 172 0.25 -3.57 5.64
N GLY A 173 0.22 -2.76 6.70
CA GLY A 173 0.92 -3.05 7.95
C GLY A 173 0.31 -4.27 8.65
N GLY A 174 -1.02 -4.38 8.69
CA GLY A 174 -1.72 -5.55 9.21
C GLY A 174 -1.38 -6.83 8.44
N GLN A 175 -1.35 -6.78 7.11
CA GLN A 175 -0.93 -7.90 6.27
C GLN A 175 0.52 -8.30 6.54
N ALA A 176 1.43 -7.33 6.60
CA ALA A 176 2.84 -7.58 6.87
C ALA A 176 3.05 -8.18 8.28
N LEU A 177 2.36 -7.68 9.29
CA LEU A 177 2.41 -8.23 10.66
C LEU A 177 1.82 -9.64 10.73
N THR A 178 0.70 -9.88 10.04
CA THR A 178 0.05 -11.19 9.99
C THR A 178 0.95 -12.22 9.30
N ALA A 179 1.56 -11.84 8.17
CA ALA A 179 2.53 -12.67 7.48
C ALA A 179 3.77 -12.93 8.36
N LEU A 180 4.33 -11.90 8.99
CA LEU A 180 5.49 -12.06 9.87
C LEU A 180 5.17 -12.99 11.05
N PHE A 181 4.02 -12.80 11.69
CA PHE A 181 3.54 -13.68 12.76
C PHE A 181 3.37 -15.13 12.28
N PHE A 182 2.78 -15.35 11.11
CA PHE A 182 2.67 -16.67 10.51
C PHE A 182 4.05 -17.33 10.32
N ILE A 183 5.03 -16.61 9.79
CA ILE A 183 6.39 -17.13 9.59
C ILE A 183 7.02 -17.50 10.94
N PHE A 184 6.87 -16.68 11.98
CA PHE A 184 7.38 -16.99 13.32
C PHE A 184 6.76 -18.25 13.92
N VAL A 185 5.45 -18.45 13.73
CA VAL A 185 4.74 -19.66 14.17
C VAL A 185 5.25 -20.90 13.41
N GLN A 186 5.59 -20.76 12.12
CA GLN A 186 6.12 -21.89 11.34
C GLN A 186 7.57 -22.22 11.70
N ASN A 187 8.44 -21.22 11.81
CA ASN A 187 9.84 -21.40 12.17
C ASN A 187 10.45 -20.09 12.73
N PHE A 188 10.99 -20.18 13.95
CA PHE A 188 11.57 -19.02 14.64
C PHE A 188 12.74 -18.38 13.87
N TRP A 189 13.63 -19.18 13.27
CA TRP A 189 14.80 -18.67 12.55
C TRP A 189 14.43 -17.97 11.24
N LEU A 190 13.51 -18.54 10.47
CA LEU A 190 12.98 -17.88 9.25
C LEU A 190 12.24 -16.60 9.62
N GLY A 191 11.48 -16.60 10.72
CA GLY A 191 10.81 -15.42 11.25
C GLY A 191 11.79 -14.30 11.61
N LEU A 192 12.93 -14.64 12.22
CA LEU A 192 13.98 -13.67 12.55
C LEU A 192 14.63 -13.06 11.30
N ILE A 193 14.89 -13.86 10.26
CA ILE A 193 15.41 -13.37 8.97
C ILE A 193 14.39 -12.42 8.33
N ALA A 194 13.11 -12.81 8.30
CA ALA A 194 12.04 -11.99 7.76
C ALA A 194 11.94 -10.65 8.51
N ALA A 195 11.92 -10.69 9.85
CA ALA A 195 11.87 -9.50 10.70
C ALA A 195 13.06 -8.58 10.46
N PHE A 196 14.27 -9.14 10.35
CA PHE A 196 15.48 -8.39 10.05
C PHE A 196 15.41 -7.70 8.69
N MET A 197 14.99 -8.43 7.64
CA MET A 197 14.83 -7.87 6.30
C MET A 197 13.77 -6.77 6.24
N VAL A 198 12.62 -6.97 6.89
CA VAL A 198 11.58 -5.93 7.02
C VAL A 198 12.11 -4.72 7.79
N GLY A 199 12.89 -4.93 8.85
CA GLY A 199 13.54 -3.87 9.61
C GLY A 199 14.52 -3.04 8.77
N ILE A 200 15.37 -3.70 7.98
CA ILE A 200 16.29 -3.04 7.03
C ILE A 200 15.49 -2.21 6.02
N GLN A 201 14.46 -2.78 5.39
CA GLN A 201 13.62 -2.07 4.42
C GLN A 201 12.91 -0.86 5.07
N GLY A 202 12.38 -1.05 6.28
CA GLY A 202 11.71 -0.02 7.07
C GLY A 202 12.63 1.13 7.52
N PHE A 203 13.93 0.89 7.66
CA PHE A 203 14.89 1.93 8.02
C PHE A 203 15.48 2.64 6.79
N ILE A 204 15.92 1.88 5.78
CA ILE A 204 16.63 2.43 4.61
C ILE A 204 15.68 3.19 3.67
N ILE A 205 14.55 2.58 3.31
CA ILE A 205 13.66 3.12 2.27
C ILE A 205 13.08 4.50 2.65
N PRO A 206 12.55 4.72 3.87
CA PRO A 206 12.03 6.03 4.24
C PRO A 206 13.10 7.11 4.25
N ARG A 207 14.34 6.78 4.66
CA ARG A 207 15.46 7.73 4.71
C ARG A 207 15.81 8.22 3.31
N MET A 208 15.87 7.31 2.32
CA MET A 208 16.10 7.67 0.92
C MET A 208 14.92 8.43 0.30
N ARG A 209 13.67 8.06 0.65
CA ARG A 209 12.47 8.76 0.16
C ARG A 209 12.39 10.23 0.58
N ARG A 210 13.01 10.64 1.69
CA ARG A 210 13.04 12.05 2.11
C ARG A 210 13.59 12.97 1.02
N ARG A 211 14.69 12.58 0.36
CA ARG A 211 15.30 13.37 -0.72
C ARG A 211 14.36 13.50 -1.92
N LEU A 212 13.65 12.42 -2.27
CA LEU A 212 12.64 12.44 -3.33
C LEU A 212 11.49 13.41 -3.04
N LEU A 213 11.04 13.47 -1.79
CA LEU A 213 9.97 14.41 -1.40
C LEU A 213 10.42 15.87 -1.53
N VAL A 214 11.67 16.18 -1.15
CA VAL A 214 12.24 17.52 -1.30
C VAL A 214 12.32 17.90 -2.79
N LEU A 215 12.92 17.05 -3.62
CA LEU A 215 13.03 17.28 -5.08
C LEU A 215 11.65 17.37 -5.75
N GLY A 216 10.67 16.57 -5.28
CA GLY A 216 9.29 16.63 -5.75
C GLY A 216 8.64 17.99 -5.47
N ARG A 217 8.86 18.56 -4.28
CA ARG A 217 8.38 19.89 -3.91
C ARG A 217 9.06 20.98 -4.74
N GLU A 218 10.38 20.91 -4.91
CA GLU A 218 11.14 21.86 -5.74
C GLU A 218 10.68 21.83 -7.20
N ARG A 219 10.40 20.64 -7.75
CA ARG A 219 9.82 20.48 -9.09
C ARG A 219 8.48 21.19 -9.21
N GLN A 220 7.61 21.08 -8.21
CA GLN A 220 6.28 21.71 -8.26
C GLN A 220 6.38 23.24 -8.17
N LEU A 221 7.24 23.76 -7.29
CA LEU A 221 7.48 25.20 -7.16
C LEU A 221 8.07 25.81 -8.43
N THR A 222 9.10 25.17 -8.99
CA THR A 222 9.74 25.65 -10.23
C THR A 222 8.80 25.57 -11.44
N ALA A 223 7.90 24.59 -11.50
CA ALA A 223 6.86 24.54 -12.52
C ALA A 223 5.84 25.69 -12.38
N ARG A 224 5.44 26.04 -11.15
CA ARG A 224 4.57 27.20 -10.90
C ARG A 224 5.25 28.52 -11.28
N GLU A 225 6.51 28.71 -10.90
CA GLU A 225 7.32 29.87 -11.29
C GLU A 225 7.39 30.03 -12.82
N LEU A 226 7.62 28.93 -13.54
CA LEU A 226 7.62 28.93 -15.00
C LEU A 226 6.25 29.30 -15.57
N SER A 227 5.17 28.73 -15.06
CA SER A 227 3.80 29.04 -15.53
C SER A 227 3.43 30.51 -15.29
N GLY A 228 3.82 31.06 -14.14
CA GLY A 228 3.63 32.48 -13.83
C GLY A 228 4.39 33.36 -14.81
N ARG A 229 5.66 33.03 -15.07
CA ARG A 229 6.50 33.76 -16.03
C ARG A 229 5.95 33.71 -17.45
N ILE A 230 5.42 32.56 -17.88
CA ILE A 230 4.76 32.42 -19.18
C ILE A 230 3.55 33.36 -19.25
N SER A 231 2.71 33.42 -18.21
CA SER A 231 1.57 34.35 -18.16
C SER A 231 2.02 35.81 -18.30
N GLU A 232 3.08 36.22 -17.61
CA GLU A 232 3.63 37.59 -17.72
C GLU A 232 4.11 37.92 -19.15
N ILE A 233 4.78 36.96 -19.81
CA ILE A 233 5.24 37.11 -21.19
C ILE A 233 4.05 37.28 -22.14
N PHE A 234 2.98 36.50 -21.95
CA PHE A 234 1.78 36.61 -22.77
C PHE A 234 1.05 37.95 -22.55
N ASP A 235 0.88 38.37 -21.30
CA ASP A 235 0.21 39.64 -20.96
C ASP A 235 1.02 40.85 -21.46
N GLY A 236 2.36 40.76 -21.46
CA GLY A 236 3.28 41.83 -21.88
C GLY A 236 3.82 41.72 -23.31
N ILE A 237 3.25 40.86 -24.16
CA ILE A 237 3.85 40.50 -25.46
C ILE A 237 4.04 41.70 -26.40
N SER A 238 3.11 42.66 -26.39
CA SER A 238 3.19 43.88 -27.18
C SER A 238 4.36 44.76 -26.75
N THR A 239 4.60 44.89 -25.45
CA THR A 239 5.74 45.61 -24.88
C THR A 239 7.06 44.91 -25.21
N ILE A 240 7.13 43.59 -25.07
CA ILE A 240 8.34 42.81 -25.39
C ILE A 240 8.74 43.01 -26.86
N ARG A 241 7.76 42.96 -27.77
CA ARG A 241 7.97 43.21 -29.20
C ARG A 241 8.30 44.66 -29.49
N GLY A 242 7.65 45.61 -28.83
CA GLY A 242 7.86 47.04 -29.00
C GLY A 242 9.26 47.52 -28.60
N TYR A 243 9.85 46.90 -27.56
CA TYR A 243 11.22 47.21 -27.10
C TYR A 243 12.28 46.21 -27.58
N ASP A 244 11.92 45.28 -28.49
CA ASP A 244 12.79 44.22 -29.03
C ASP A 244 13.55 43.39 -27.97
N THR A 245 12.91 43.11 -26.82
CA THR A 245 13.53 42.35 -25.72
C THR A 245 13.33 40.84 -25.83
N THR A 246 12.91 40.34 -27.00
CA THR A 246 12.56 38.92 -27.22
C THR A 246 13.71 37.96 -26.88
N ASN A 247 14.95 38.31 -27.20
CA ASN A 247 16.11 37.45 -26.91
C ASN A 247 16.43 37.38 -25.41
N TYR A 248 16.19 38.47 -24.67
CA TYR A 248 16.33 38.50 -23.22
C TYR A 248 15.31 37.55 -22.55
N GLU A 249 14.06 37.63 -22.97
CA GLU A 249 13.00 36.73 -22.48
C GLU A 249 13.28 35.26 -22.82
N ARG A 250 13.80 34.99 -24.02
CA ARG A 250 14.22 33.62 -24.40
C ARG A 250 15.33 33.09 -23.49
N ALA A 251 16.31 33.92 -23.14
CA ALA A 251 17.40 33.54 -22.24
C ALA A 251 16.91 33.25 -20.82
N ASP A 252 16.01 34.08 -20.26
CA ASP A 252 15.38 33.84 -18.96
C ASP A 252 14.63 32.51 -18.94
N VAL A 253 13.75 32.27 -19.92
CA VAL A 253 13.01 31.00 -20.04
C VAL A 253 13.94 29.80 -20.19
N ALA A 254 14.99 29.91 -21.02
CA ALA A 254 15.97 28.84 -21.19
C ALA A 254 16.68 28.49 -19.86
N SER A 255 17.05 29.51 -19.06
CA SER A 255 17.67 29.30 -17.75
C SER A 255 16.74 28.57 -16.76
N ARG A 256 15.46 28.95 -16.74
CA ARG A 256 14.42 28.32 -15.89
C ARG A 256 14.17 26.88 -16.30
N LEU A 257 14.08 26.60 -17.60
CA LEU A 257 13.96 25.25 -18.15
C LEU A 257 15.18 24.39 -17.79
N GLY A 258 16.39 24.96 -17.85
CA GLY A 258 17.62 24.28 -17.42
C GLY A 258 17.60 23.89 -15.93
N ARG A 259 17.10 24.78 -15.05
CA ARG A 259 16.92 24.48 -13.62
C ARG A 259 15.91 23.35 -13.41
N ILE A 260 14.76 23.39 -14.10
CA ILE A 260 13.75 22.33 -14.02
C ILE A 260 14.32 20.99 -14.50
N PHE A 261 15.09 20.99 -15.59
CA PHE A 261 15.73 19.78 -16.12
C PHE A 261 16.64 19.14 -15.07
N ARG A 262 17.53 19.91 -14.43
CA ARG A 262 18.44 19.41 -13.38
C ARG A 262 17.68 18.79 -12.22
N ILE A 263 16.66 19.47 -11.69
CA ILE A 263 15.81 18.96 -10.60
C ILE A 263 15.13 17.65 -11.00
N ARG A 264 14.57 17.58 -12.22
CA ARG A 264 13.90 16.37 -12.71
C ARG A 264 14.90 15.22 -12.91
N TYR A 265 16.09 15.52 -13.40
CA TYR A 265 17.15 14.53 -13.59
C TYR A 265 17.59 13.93 -12.24
N ASP A 266 17.87 14.77 -11.24
CA ASP A 266 18.19 14.33 -9.88
C ASP A 266 17.06 13.49 -9.27
N LEU A 267 15.80 13.92 -9.49
CA LEU A 267 14.63 13.17 -9.05
C LEU A 267 14.59 11.78 -9.68
N TYR A 268 14.87 11.66 -10.99
CA TYR A 268 14.92 10.37 -11.67
C TYR A 268 16.04 9.47 -11.13
N GLN A 269 17.24 10.00 -10.95
CA GLN A 269 18.36 9.23 -10.39
C GLN A 269 17.99 8.65 -9.02
N TRP A 270 17.48 9.49 -8.11
CA TRP A 270 17.04 9.03 -6.79
C TRP A 270 15.86 8.08 -6.86
N LYS A 271 14.92 8.29 -7.78
CA LYS A 271 13.72 7.45 -7.92
C LYS A 271 14.11 6.04 -8.32
N PHE A 272 14.99 5.92 -9.31
CA PHE A 272 15.46 4.62 -9.79
C PHE A 272 16.44 3.96 -8.82
N LEU A 273 17.24 4.72 -8.07
CA LEU A 273 18.07 4.18 -7.00
C LEU A 273 17.21 3.55 -5.89
N VAL A 274 16.17 4.26 -5.42
CA VAL A 274 15.23 3.72 -4.43
C VAL A 274 14.51 2.48 -4.96
N LYS A 275 14.09 2.49 -6.24
CA LYS A 275 13.46 1.34 -6.88
C LYS A 275 14.41 0.14 -6.97
N PHE A 276 15.68 0.39 -7.32
CA PHE A 276 16.72 -0.63 -7.37
C PHE A 276 16.94 -1.28 -6.00
N ILE A 277 17.17 -0.47 -4.96
CA ILE A 277 17.36 -0.98 -3.59
C ILE A 277 16.13 -1.74 -3.10
N ASN A 278 14.93 -1.24 -3.37
CA ASN A 278 13.69 -1.92 -3.00
C ASN A 278 13.57 -3.29 -3.68
N ASN A 279 13.83 -3.37 -4.98
CA ASN A 279 13.76 -4.62 -5.72
C ASN A 279 14.87 -5.59 -5.29
N PHE A 280 16.09 -5.10 -5.08
CA PHE A 280 17.20 -5.91 -4.60
C PHE A 280 16.88 -6.52 -3.23
N LEU A 281 16.44 -5.71 -2.25
CA LEU A 281 16.07 -6.21 -0.92
C LEU A 281 14.88 -7.18 -0.98
N ALA A 282 13.92 -6.97 -1.89
CA ALA A 282 12.80 -7.88 -2.09
C ALA A 282 13.25 -9.25 -2.64
N SER A 283 14.24 -9.28 -3.53
CA SER A 283 14.81 -10.53 -4.07
C SER A 283 15.76 -11.24 -3.09
N VAL A 284 16.41 -10.50 -2.20
CA VAL A 284 17.30 -11.08 -1.17
C VAL A 284 16.50 -11.92 -0.15
N THR A 285 15.27 -11.53 0.19
CA THR A 285 14.47 -12.27 1.18
C THR A 285 14.19 -13.72 0.76
N PRO A 286 13.62 -14.01 -0.44
CA PRO A 286 13.46 -15.39 -0.92
C PRO A 286 14.79 -16.13 -1.07
N PHE A 287 15.85 -15.45 -1.50
CA PHE A 287 17.19 -16.05 -1.58
C PHE A 287 17.67 -16.59 -0.22
N LEU A 288 17.51 -15.80 0.85
CA LEU A 288 17.84 -16.24 2.22
C LEU A 288 16.94 -17.38 2.67
N PHE A 289 15.65 -17.37 2.30
CA PHE A 289 14.72 -18.47 2.60
C PHE A 289 15.12 -19.76 1.88
N TYR A 290 15.60 -19.71 0.64
CA TYR A 290 16.06 -20.90 -0.06
C TYR A 290 17.31 -21.50 0.57
N ILE A 291 18.30 -20.68 0.94
CA ILE A 291 19.54 -21.20 1.54
C ILE A 291 19.29 -21.71 2.95
N VAL A 292 18.70 -20.88 3.82
CA VAL A 292 18.52 -21.23 5.24
C VAL A 292 17.38 -22.22 5.40
N GLY A 293 16.23 -21.97 4.76
CA GLY A 293 15.09 -22.89 4.79
C GLY A 293 15.41 -24.22 4.10
N GLY A 294 16.14 -24.20 2.98
CA GLY A 294 16.62 -25.42 2.32
C GLY A 294 17.57 -26.22 3.21
N TYR A 295 18.52 -25.56 3.88
CA TYR A 295 19.40 -26.22 4.86
C TYR A 295 18.62 -26.84 6.03
N LEU A 296 17.63 -26.13 6.59
CA LEU A 296 16.77 -26.65 7.65
C LEU A 296 15.91 -27.84 7.19
N ALA A 297 15.43 -27.81 5.94
CA ALA A 297 14.68 -28.90 5.34
C ALA A 297 15.54 -30.15 5.13
N LEU A 298 16.79 -30.00 4.67
CA LEU A 298 17.73 -31.12 4.52
C LEU A 298 18.08 -31.78 5.88
N ASN A 299 18.05 -31.02 6.97
CA ASN A 299 18.26 -31.52 8.33
C ASN A 299 16.97 -32.06 8.99
N GLY A 300 15.85 -32.11 8.27
CA GLY A 300 14.56 -32.60 8.78
C GLY A 300 13.86 -31.69 9.80
N GLN A 301 14.34 -30.45 9.98
CA GLN A 301 13.76 -29.48 10.92
C GLN A 301 12.63 -28.63 10.33
N LEU A 302 12.42 -28.71 9.01
CA LEU A 302 11.42 -27.96 8.27
C LEU A 302 10.82 -28.82 7.16
N ASP A 303 9.49 -28.79 7.00
CA ASP A 303 8.84 -29.45 5.87
C ASP A 303 8.89 -28.57 4.60
N ILE A 304 8.92 -29.21 3.43
CA ILE A 304 8.92 -28.53 2.13
C ILE A 304 7.64 -27.68 1.97
N GLY A 305 6.48 -28.16 2.43
CA GLY A 305 5.25 -27.36 2.41
C GLY A 305 5.30 -26.14 3.34
N GLN A 306 6.08 -26.17 4.43
CA GLN A 306 6.30 -24.98 5.25
C GLN A 306 7.14 -23.95 4.51
N LEU A 307 8.17 -24.41 3.80
CA LEU A 307 9.00 -23.53 2.96
C LEU A 307 8.17 -22.87 1.85
N VAL A 308 7.30 -23.64 1.18
CA VAL A 308 6.41 -23.14 0.13
C VAL A 308 5.36 -22.16 0.67
N ALA A 309 4.84 -22.37 1.88
CA ALA A 309 3.85 -21.46 2.48
C ALA A 309 4.43 -20.12 2.96
N VAL A 310 5.74 -20.06 3.18
CA VAL A 310 6.45 -18.86 3.69
C VAL A 310 7.01 -17.98 2.56
N ILE A 311 7.21 -18.53 1.37
CA ILE A 311 7.72 -17.83 0.17
C ILE A 311 6.58 -17.18 -0.60
#